data_AF-A0A419KEZ3-F1
#
_entry.id   AF-A0A419KEZ3-F1
#
_cell.length_a   1.000
_cell.length_b   1.000
_cell.length_c   1.000
_cell.angle_alpha   90.00
_cell.angle_beta   90.00
_cell.angle_gamma   90.00
#
_symmetry.space_group_name_H-M   'P 1'
#
loop_
_entity.id
_entity.type
_entity.pdbx_description
1 polymer ?
#
loop_
_entity_poly.entity_id
_entity_poly.type
_entity_poly.pdbx_seq_one_letter_code
_entity_poly.pdbx_strand_id
1 'polypeptide(L)'
;MKKSMQILEDFELWLRTRFTNAFWFKGHKFEKAEGEGVMIDGGYFTEEEAKQVFKMLNSKNLFIRLNATLMIWERNSFLLKILIALSIIVLILIYIRIRK
;
A
#
# COMPACT_ATOMS: atom_id res chain seq x y z
N MET A 1 11.11 17.93 -11.05
CA MET A 1 10.93 18.47 -9.67
C MET A 1 9.56 19.13 -9.51
N LYS A 2 9.15 19.99 -10.46
CA LYS A 2 7.83 20.66 -10.43
C LYS A 2 6.63 19.68 -10.31
N LYS A 3 6.62 18.61 -11.12
CA LYS A 3 5.55 17.59 -11.09
C LYS A 3 5.48 16.80 -9.77
N SER A 4 6.62 16.46 -9.16
CA SER A 4 6.62 15.70 -7.90
C SER A 4 6.16 16.53 -6.70
N MET A 5 6.40 17.85 -6.75
CA MET A 5 5.97 18.80 -5.72
C MET A 5 4.48 19.09 -5.83
N GLN A 6 3.96 19.32 -7.05
CA GLN A 6 2.52 19.48 -7.30
C GLN A 6 1.70 18.27 -6.79
N ILE A 7 2.16 17.05 -7.07
CA ILE A 7 1.48 15.83 -6.62
C ILE A 7 1.40 15.72 -5.08
N LEU A 8 2.42 16.23 -4.37
CA LEU A 8 2.42 16.25 -2.91
C LEU A 8 1.45 17.29 -2.37
N GLU A 9 1.42 18.48 -2.97
CA GLU A 9 0.48 19.54 -2.64
C GLU A 9 -0.97 19.11 -2.88
N ASP A 10 -1.24 18.42 -3.99
CA ASP A 10 -2.56 17.86 -4.32
C ASP A 10 -3.01 16.84 -3.26
N PHE A 11 -2.08 15.99 -2.79
CA PHE A 11 -2.36 15.02 -1.74
C PHE A 11 -2.60 15.69 -0.38
N GLU A 12 -1.80 16.69 -0.01
CA GLU A 12 -2.01 17.45 1.23
C GLU A 12 -3.33 18.23 1.21
N LEU A 13 -3.70 18.79 0.05
CA LEU A 13 -5.01 19.42 -0.14
C LEU A 13 -6.14 18.40 -0.01
N TRP A 14 -5.98 17.21 -0.61
CA TRP A 14 -6.94 16.11 -0.48
C TRP A 14 -7.14 15.70 0.99
N LEU A 15 -6.08 15.59 1.78
CA LEU A 15 -6.18 15.27 3.21
C LEU A 15 -7.05 16.30 3.96
N ARG A 16 -6.86 17.59 3.69
CA ARG A 16 -7.58 18.68 4.37
C ARG A 16 -9.02 18.87 3.91
N THR A 17 -9.36 18.48 2.69
CA THR A 17 -10.65 18.80 2.06
C THR A 17 -11.62 17.63 2.05
N ARG A 18 -12.93 17.86 2.16
CA ARG A 18 -13.95 16.78 2.15
C ARG A 18 -14.50 16.46 0.75
N PHE A 19 -13.86 16.94 -0.32
CA PHE A 19 -14.45 16.90 -1.67
C PHE A 19 -14.43 15.50 -2.31
N THR A 20 -13.41 14.68 -2.06
CA THR A 20 -13.33 13.31 -2.59
C THR A 20 -12.93 12.33 -1.50
N ASN A 21 -13.65 11.21 -1.42
CA ASN A 21 -13.36 10.17 -0.43
C ASN A 21 -12.12 9.35 -0.78
N ALA A 22 -11.70 9.32 -2.05
CA ALA A 22 -10.59 8.50 -2.52
C ALA A 22 -9.57 9.29 -3.37
N PHE A 23 -8.30 8.93 -3.23
CA PHE A 23 -7.17 9.43 -4.01
C PHE A 23 -6.35 8.25 -4.54
N TRP A 24 -6.20 8.14 -5.86
CA TRP A 24 -5.46 7.04 -6.49
C TRP A 24 -4.03 7.48 -6.82
N PHE A 25 -3.04 6.73 -6.35
CA PHE A 25 -1.64 7.03 -6.63
C PHE A 25 -0.80 5.76 -6.77
N LYS A 26 -0.07 5.67 -7.90
CA LYS A 26 0.92 4.59 -8.17
C LYS A 26 0.37 3.17 -7.96
N GLY A 27 -0.92 2.95 -8.21
CA GLY A 27 -1.58 1.65 -8.06
C GLY A 27 -2.19 1.39 -6.68
N HIS A 28 -2.08 2.35 -5.76
CA HIS A 28 -2.67 2.28 -4.41
C HIS A 28 -3.84 3.26 -4.28
N LYS A 29 -4.88 2.84 -3.58
CA LYS A 29 -6.07 3.65 -3.27
C LYS A 29 -5.97 4.17 -1.84
N PHE A 30 -5.94 5.48 -1.69
CA PHE A 30 -6.02 6.16 -0.41
C PHE A 30 -7.48 6.59 -0.18
N GLU A 31 -8.06 6.25 0.95
CA GLU A 31 -9.43 6.58 1.31
C GLU A 31 -9.47 7.20 2.70
N LYS A 32 -10.36 8.16 2.92
CA LYS A 32 -10.55 8.71 4.27
C LYS A 32 -11.19 7.66 5.16
N ALA A 33 -10.59 7.41 6.32
CA ALA A 33 -11.22 6.59 7.34
C ALA A 33 -12.36 7.37 8.02
N GLU A 34 -13.24 6.67 8.75
CA GLU A 34 -14.27 7.32 9.58
C GLU A 34 -13.66 8.13 10.76
N GLY A 35 -12.38 7.89 11.09
CA GLY A 35 -11.60 8.66 12.07
C GLY A 35 -10.55 9.60 11.43
N GLU A 36 -9.54 10.02 12.21
CA GLU A 36 -8.46 10.92 11.77
C GLU A 36 -7.37 10.24 10.91
N GLY A 37 -7.72 9.13 10.25
CA GLY A 37 -6.77 8.29 9.51
C GLY A 37 -7.13 8.13 8.03
N VAL A 38 -6.29 7.35 7.35
CA VAL A 38 -6.39 7.05 5.93
C VAL A 38 -6.31 5.54 5.75
N MET A 39 -7.28 4.97 5.03
CA MET A 39 -7.23 3.60 4.56
C MET A 39 -6.42 3.54 3.26
N ILE A 40 -5.37 2.73 3.21
CA ILE A 40 -4.57 2.50 1.99
C ILE A 40 -4.75 1.04 1.58
N ASP A 41 -5.40 0.81 0.44
CA ASP A 41 -5.78 -0.53 -0.05
C ASP A 41 -6.52 -1.39 1.01
N GLY A 42 -7.28 -0.74 1.90
CA GLY A 42 -8.04 -1.37 2.98
C GLY A 42 -7.34 -1.46 4.34
N GLY A 43 -6.10 -0.97 4.45
CA GLY A 43 -5.32 -0.98 5.69
C GLY A 43 -5.29 0.40 6.34
N TYR A 44 -5.47 0.48 7.65
CA TYR A 44 -5.49 1.76 8.37
C TYR A 44 -4.08 2.33 8.59
N PHE A 45 -3.93 3.62 8.32
CA PHE A 45 -2.76 4.44 8.60
C PHE A 45 -3.18 5.75 9.27
N THR A 46 -2.35 6.29 10.15
CA THR A 46 -2.55 7.69 10.60
C THR A 46 -2.30 8.66 9.44
N GLU A 47 -2.73 9.92 9.58
CA GLU A 47 -2.46 10.93 8.55
C GLU A 47 -0.94 11.11 8.29
N GLU A 48 -0.12 11.08 9.35
CA GLU A 48 1.33 11.17 9.27
C GLU A 48 1.94 9.97 8.54
N GLU A 49 1.50 8.76 8.90
CA GLU A 49 1.95 7.53 8.23
C GLU A 49 1.55 7.56 6.75
N ALA A 50 0.34 7.99 6.43
CA ALA A 50 -0.13 8.09 5.05
C ALA A 50 0.70 9.10 4.24
N LYS A 51 1.05 10.25 4.83
CA LYS A 51 1.99 11.22 4.22
C LYS A 51 3.36 10.60 3.99
N GLN A 52 3.87 9.82 4.94
CA GLN A 52 5.16 9.16 4.81
C GLN A 52 5.14 8.11 3.68
N VAL A 53 4.13 7.25 3.66
CA VAL A 53 3.91 6.25 2.60
C VAL A 53 3.82 6.94 1.24
N PHE A 54 3.06 8.03 1.14
CA PHE A 54 2.92 8.80 -0.10
C PHE A 54 4.27 9.36 -0.59
N LYS A 55 5.06 9.97 0.31
CA LYS A 55 6.40 10.47 -0.02
C LYS A 55 7.32 9.35 -0.48
N MET A 56 7.25 8.18 0.16
CA MET A 56 8.05 7.01 -0.23
C MET A 56 7.64 6.44 -1.60
N LEU A 57 6.33 6.37 -1.90
CA LEU A 57 5.82 5.97 -3.22
C LEU A 57 6.21 6.96 -4.33
N ASN A 58 6.30 8.24 -4.01
CA ASN A 58 6.73 9.30 -4.93
C ASN A 58 8.27 9.40 -5.06
N SER A 59 9.03 8.64 -4.25
CA SER A 59 10.50 8.66 -4.29
C SER A 59 11.03 8.16 -5.64
N LYS A 60 12.16 8.71 -6.10
CA LYS A 60 12.88 8.19 -7.26
C LYS A 60 13.63 6.89 -6.96
N ASN A 61 13.90 6.61 -5.68
CA ASN A 61 14.62 5.42 -5.26
C ASN A 61 13.69 4.19 -5.26
N LEU A 62 14.07 3.17 -6.01
CA LEU A 62 13.29 1.93 -6.12
C LEU A 62 13.12 1.22 -4.78
N PHE A 63 14.18 1.14 -3.95
CA PHE A 63 14.12 0.49 -2.64
C PHE A 63 13.15 1.20 -1.70
N ILE A 64 13.14 2.53 -1.71
CA ILE A 64 12.20 3.33 -0.89
C ILE A 64 10.75 3.07 -1.34
N ARG A 65 10.52 3.01 -2.65
CA ARG A 65 9.19 2.70 -3.20
C ARG A 65 8.73 1.29 -2.84
N LEU A 66 9.61 0.29 -2.98
CA LEU A 66 9.32 -1.08 -2.58
C LEU A 66 9.01 -1.18 -1.09
N ASN A 67 9.75 -0.44 -0.24
CA ASN A 67 9.49 -0.39 1.18
C ASN A 67 8.07 0.14 1.50
N ALA A 68 7.62 1.18 0.79
CA ALA A 68 6.25 1.68 0.94
C ALA A 68 5.19 0.65 0.53
N THR A 69 5.39 -0.02 -0.62
CA THR A 69 4.48 -1.08 -1.07
C THR A 69 4.44 -2.24 -0.06
N LEU A 70 5.58 -2.62 0.52
CA LEU A 70 5.65 -3.66 1.55
C LEU A 70 4.92 -3.24 2.82
N MET A 71 5.08 -2.00 3.29
CA MET A 71 4.33 -1.48 4.45
C MET A 71 2.81 -1.55 4.23
N ILE A 72 2.34 -1.18 3.02
CA ILE A 72 0.93 -1.30 2.66
C ILE A 72 0.48 -2.77 2.70
N TRP A 73 1.26 -3.67 2.11
CA TRP A 73 0.92 -5.10 2.05
C TRP A 73 0.90 -5.78 3.42
N GLU A 74 1.83 -5.40 4.31
CA GLU A 74 1.87 -5.88 5.68
C GLU A 74 0.59 -5.50 6.42
N ARG A 75 0.18 -4.22 6.34
CA ARG A 75 -1.05 -3.74 6.97
C ARG A 75 -2.30 -4.45 6.43
N ASN A 76 -2.30 -4.83 5.15
CA ASN A 76 -3.42 -5.53 4.49
C ASN A 76 -3.40 -7.05 4.66
N SER A 77 -2.49 -7.59 5.47
CA SER A 77 -2.27 -9.03 5.64
C SER A 77 -1.98 -9.77 4.32
N PHE A 78 -1.56 -9.05 3.27
CA PHE A 78 -1.34 -9.61 1.94
C PHE A 78 -0.10 -10.51 1.93
N LEU A 79 0.94 -10.13 2.68
CA LEU A 79 2.15 -10.94 2.84
C LEU A 79 1.83 -12.33 3.44
N LEU A 80 0.99 -12.36 4.46
CA LEU A 80 0.56 -13.62 5.10
C LEU A 80 -0.25 -14.49 4.14
N LYS A 81 -1.15 -13.88 3.35
CA LYS A 81 -1.93 -14.60 2.32
C LYS A 81 -1.02 -15.24 1.27
N ILE A 82 0.00 -14.52 0.78
CA ILE A 82 0.99 -15.06 -0.16
C ILE A 82 1.73 -16.24 0.47
N LEU A 83 2.18 -16.08 1.71
CA LEU A 83 2.96 -17.12 2.39
C LEU A 83 2.15 -18.42 2.54
N ILE A 84 0.88 -18.32 2.95
CA ILE A 84 -0.03 -19.47 3.03
C ILE A 84 -0.24 -20.12 1.65
N ALA A 85 -0.48 -19.32 0.62
CA ALA A 85 -0.67 -19.83 -0.74
C ALA A 85 0.57 -20.59 -1.24
N LEU A 86 1.77 -20.05 -1.00
CA LEU A 86 3.03 -20.71 -1.33
C LEU A 86 3.23 -22.02 -0.55
N SER A 87 2.90 -22.05 0.74
CA SER A 87 2.95 -23.27 1.55
C SER A 87 2.05 -24.37 0.98
N ILE A 88 0.83 -24.03 0.55
CA ILE A 88 -0.11 -24.97 -0.08
C ILE A 88 0.47 -25.50 -1.41
N ILE A 89 1.04 -24.62 -2.25
CA ILE A 89 1.66 -25.03 -3.51
C ILE A 89 2.80 -26.05 -3.27
N VAL A 90 3.67 -25.80 -2.28
CA VAL A 90 4.75 -26.72 -1.93
C VAL A 90 4.20 -28.07 -1.49
N LEU A 91 3.16 -28.10 -0.65
CA LEU A 91 2.51 -29.35 -0.23
C LEU A 91 1.93 -30.13 -1.41
N ILE A 92 1.29 -29.45 -2.37
CA ILE A 92 0.77 -30.07 -3.59
C ILE A 92 1.91 -30.68 -4.41
N LEU A 93 3.03 -29.96 -4.58
CA LEU A 93 4.19 -30.46 -5.33
C LEU A 93 4.80 -31.70 -4.66
N ILE A 94 4.91 -31.70 -3.33
CA ILE A 94 5.38 -32.86 -2.55
C ILE A 94 4.42 -34.04 -2.74
N TYR A 95 3.12 -33.82 -2.62
CA TYR A 95 2.11 -34.86 -2.81
C TYR A 95 2.20 -35.49 -4.20
N ILE A 96 2.28 -34.66 -5.26
CA ILE A 96 2.43 -35.13 -6.64
C ILE A 96 3.72 -35.94 -6.79
N ARG A 97 4.82 -35.48 -6.19
CA ARG A 97 6.13 -36.17 -6.25
C ARG A 97 6.14 -37.51 -5.53
N ILE A 98 5.37 -37.68 -4.45
CA ILE A 98 5.29 -38.95 -3.70
C ILE A 98 4.37 -39.96 -4.40
N ARG A 99 3.33 -39.47 -5.10
CA ARG A 99 2.28 -40.31 -5.71
C ARG A 99 2.59 -40.73 -7.16
N LYS A 100 3.57 -40.09 -7.80
CA LYS A 100 4.18 -40.55 -9.06
C LYS A 100 5.42 -41.37 -8.76
#